data_AF-A0A8T7E0K0-F1
#
_entry.id   AF-A0A8T7E0K0-F1
#
_cell.length_a   1.000
_cell.length_b   1.000
_cell.length_c   1.000
_cell.angle_alpha   90.00
_cell.angle_beta   90.00
_cell.angle_gamma   90.00
#
_symmetry.space_group_name_H-M   'P 1'
#
loop_
_entity.id
_entity.type
_entity.pdbx_description
1 polymer ?
#
loop_
_entity_poly.entity_id
_entity_poly.type
_entity_poly.pdbx_seq_one_letter_code
_entity_poly.pdbx_strand_id
1 'polypeptide(L)'
;MLALVLLLVLPLPGAHAQTDAESGAGDDETPEIPATLATPRATMNTYLAAMGAVADGEPDAIDGALATLDLSEINPLVRTEKGRELAYTLREVLDRTRIPNPRRIPARSSGAPYVYETYDAGEIAIAFSEDEGWRFSTDTVAALPVIFEEVADRDKVKGADENSYMPLYLRIRSELPGVWKSRDLVLERWQWLGILVIVAVGVVLDKLVSMFLSGAVGIWSRRFGTGAFRELDHSILRPFGLMVMALVWWAGLNLLGLPDGTLAILLISVKFLACLSAVWGAYRLVDVLGAFLRNRASATGNKLDDALVPLLTRTLKIFVTVLGVIFIADNLDVDVTSLLAGLGIGG
;
A
#
# COMPACT_ATOMS: atom_id res chain seq x y z
N MET A 1 -16.12 21.81 -11.13
CA MET A 1 -16.17 20.64 -10.22
C MET A 1 -15.87 19.34 -10.98
N LEU A 2 -14.75 19.33 -11.74
CA LEU A 2 -14.28 18.20 -12.55
C LEU A 2 -12.75 18.07 -12.47
N ALA A 3 -12.11 18.85 -11.58
CA ALA A 3 -10.67 18.90 -11.38
C ALA A 3 -10.18 17.97 -10.25
N LEU A 4 -11.10 17.33 -9.50
CA LEU A 4 -10.75 16.52 -8.32
C LEU A 4 -10.54 15.03 -8.63
N VAL A 5 -10.91 14.56 -9.82
CA VAL A 5 -10.81 13.12 -10.20
C VAL A 5 -9.60 12.84 -11.10
N LEU A 6 -8.94 13.87 -11.64
CA LEU A 6 -7.77 13.71 -12.52
C LEU A 6 -6.42 13.69 -11.76
N LEU A 7 -6.44 13.87 -10.43
CA LEU A 7 -5.24 13.92 -9.60
C LEU A 7 -4.77 12.54 -9.10
N LEU A 8 -5.47 11.46 -9.46
CA LEU A 8 -5.17 10.10 -9.01
C LEU A 8 -4.43 9.24 -10.07
N VAL A 9 -4.04 9.84 -11.20
CA VAL A 9 -3.37 9.13 -12.33
C VAL A 9 -2.11 9.88 -12.82
N LEU A 10 -1.63 10.90 -12.12
CA LEU A 10 -0.37 11.55 -12.47
C LEU A 10 0.78 10.95 -11.63
N PRO A 11 1.86 10.44 -12.25
CA PRO A 11 3.12 10.30 -11.53
C PRO A 11 3.60 11.71 -11.16
N LEU A 12 4.03 11.90 -9.91
CA LEU A 12 4.74 13.10 -9.50
C LEU A 12 5.95 13.30 -10.43
N PRO A 13 6.29 14.54 -10.84
CA PRO A 13 7.53 14.80 -11.58
C PRO A 13 8.70 14.67 -10.60
N GLY A 14 9.17 13.43 -10.41
CA GLY A 14 10.51 13.17 -9.91
C GLY A 14 11.49 13.53 -11.03
N ALA A 15 12.34 14.51 -10.77
CA ALA A 15 13.43 14.90 -11.63
C ALA A 15 14.41 13.72 -11.77
N HIS A 16 14.23 12.87 -12.78
CA HIS A 16 15.29 12.02 -13.28
C HIS A 16 16.15 12.88 -14.21
N ALA A 17 17.21 13.44 -13.63
CA ALA A 17 18.36 13.83 -14.41
C ALA A 17 18.85 12.57 -15.14
N GLN A 18 18.79 12.65 -16.47
CA GLN A 18 19.33 11.69 -17.40
C GLN A 18 20.84 11.63 -17.15
N THR A 19 21.34 10.52 -16.61
CA THR A 19 22.76 10.20 -16.68
C THR A 19 22.89 9.10 -17.71
N ASP A 20 23.48 9.46 -18.84
CA ASP A 20 23.82 8.57 -19.92
C ASP A 20 24.62 7.38 -19.38
N ALA A 21 24.22 6.18 -19.80
CA ALA A 21 24.95 4.96 -19.55
C ALA A 21 26.24 4.97 -20.37
N GLU A 22 27.31 5.52 -19.81
CA GLU A 22 28.66 5.12 -20.18
C GLU A 22 28.96 3.78 -19.52
N SER A 23 29.10 2.77 -20.37
CA SER A 23 29.73 1.49 -20.07
C SER A 23 31.15 1.73 -19.54
N GLY A 24 31.28 1.80 -18.22
CA GLY A 24 32.54 1.71 -17.49
C GLY A 24 32.48 0.50 -16.57
N ALA A 25 33.48 -0.38 -16.65
CA ALA A 25 33.72 -1.42 -15.67
C ALA A 25 33.78 -0.78 -14.28
N GLY A 26 32.83 -1.12 -13.40
CA GLY A 26 32.68 -0.54 -12.06
C GLY A 26 33.11 -1.53 -11.00
N ASP A 27 34.01 -1.04 -10.14
CA ASP A 27 34.65 -1.73 -9.04
C ASP A 27 33.66 -2.39 -8.06
N ASP A 28 34.19 -3.39 -7.36
CA ASP A 28 33.61 -4.14 -6.24
C ASP A 28 33.41 -3.20 -5.02
N GLU A 29 32.56 -2.17 -5.14
CA GLU A 29 32.18 -1.29 -4.04
C GLU A 29 31.25 -2.06 -3.11
N THR A 30 31.80 -2.53 -1.99
CA THR A 30 31.01 -3.05 -0.87
C THR A 30 29.95 -2.01 -0.48
N PRO A 31 28.66 -2.38 -0.38
CA PRO A 31 27.61 -1.41 -0.05
C PRO A 31 27.93 -0.71 1.28
N GLU A 32 27.99 0.63 1.27
CA GLU A 32 28.33 1.41 2.46
C GLU A 32 27.14 1.41 3.44
N ILE A 33 27.33 0.80 4.61
CA ILE A 33 26.30 0.72 5.65
C ILE A 33 25.94 2.14 6.13
N PRO A 34 24.63 2.53 6.10
CA PRO A 34 24.21 3.84 6.56
C PRO A 34 24.60 4.11 8.02
N ALA A 35 25.03 5.35 8.33
CA ALA A 35 25.43 5.74 9.69
C ALA A 35 24.31 5.51 10.74
N THR A 36 23.04 5.56 10.32
CA THR A 36 21.85 5.28 11.14
C THR A 36 21.72 3.81 11.55
N LEU A 37 22.35 2.89 10.82
CA LEU A 37 22.35 1.44 11.03
C LEU A 37 23.76 0.90 11.34
N ALA A 38 24.76 1.78 11.50
CA ALA A 38 26.15 1.37 11.68
C ALA A 38 26.42 0.65 13.01
N THR A 39 25.57 0.82 14.02
CA THR A 39 25.73 0.19 15.34
C THR A 39 24.37 -0.13 15.96
N PRO A 40 24.25 -1.09 16.90
CA PRO A 40 22.97 -1.37 17.57
C PRO A 40 22.40 -0.12 18.28
N ARG A 41 23.30 0.73 18.81
CA ARG A 41 22.93 2.02 19.40
C ARG A 41 22.34 2.97 18.37
N ALA A 42 22.95 3.08 17.20
CA ALA A 42 22.46 3.92 16.11
C ALA A 42 21.09 3.44 15.63
N THR A 43 20.92 2.13 15.42
CA THR A 43 19.64 1.52 15.02
C THR A 43 18.53 1.81 16.03
N MET A 44 18.77 1.57 17.33
CA MET A 44 17.78 1.88 18.36
C MET A 44 17.47 3.38 18.43
N ASN A 45 18.47 4.26 18.32
CA ASN A 45 18.25 5.71 18.28
C ASN A 45 17.39 6.13 17.08
N THR A 46 17.71 5.62 15.90
CA THR A 46 16.98 5.89 14.66
C THR A 46 15.52 5.45 14.81
N TYR A 47 15.28 4.25 15.33
CA TYR A 47 13.94 3.74 15.58
C TYR A 47 13.15 4.64 16.56
N LEU A 48 13.74 4.98 17.71
CA LEU A 48 13.06 5.79 18.71
C LEU A 48 12.80 7.22 18.23
N ALA A 49 13.73 7.82 17.49
CA ALA A 49 13.56 9.15 16.91
C ALA A 49 12.45 9.16 15.85
N ALA A 50 12.43 8.16 14.96
CA ALA A 50 11.39 7.99 13.96
C ALA A 50 10.01 7.82 14.60
N MET A 51 9.87 6.92 15.58
CA MET A 51 8.59 6.71 16.27
C MET A 51 8.15 7.93 17.09
N GLY A 52 9.11 8.69 17.65
CA GLY A 52 8.83 9.97 18.31
C GLY A 52 8.26 11.01 17.34
N ALA A 53 8.91 11.22 16.20
CA ALA A 53 8.43 12.14 15.16
C ALA A 53 7.03 11.76 14.63
N VAL A 54 6.77 10.45 14.47
CA VAL A 54 5.43 9.94 14.12
C VAL A 54 4.40 10.32 15.18
N ALA A 55 4.73 10.20 16.46
CA ALA A 55 3.85 10.60 17.57
C ALA A 55 3.63 12.13 17.61
N ASP A 56 4.62 12.91 17.22
CA ASP A 56 4.56 14.38 17.12
C ASP A 56 3.79 14.89 15.88
N GLY A 57 3.32 13.98 15.02
CA GLY A 57 2.46 14.30 13.86
C GLY A 57 3.16 14.29 12.51
N GLU A 58 4.34 13.67 12.41
CA GLU A 58 5.10 13.48 11.16
C GLU A 58 4.96 12.03 10.65
N PRO A 59 3.86 11.68 9.94
CA PRO A 59 3.57 10.29 9.57
C PRO A 59 4.59 9.67 8.61
N ASP A 60 5.32 10.49 7.85
CA ASP A 60 6.34 10.05 6.89
C ASP A 60 7.64 9.61 7.58
N ALA A 61 7.86 10.02 8.84
CA ALA A 61 9.04 9.62 9.61
C ALA A 61 9.07 8.11 9.91
N ILE A 62 7.95 7.41 9.76
CA ILE A 62 7.84 5.96 9.95
C ILE A 62 8.78 5.16 9.03
N ASP A 63 9.16 5.71 7.87
CA ASP A 63 10.09 5.04 6.96
C ASP A 63 11.47 4.88 7.60
N GLY A 64 11.86 5.79 8.50
CA GLY A 64 13.05 5.65 9.34
C GLY A 64 12.94 4.49 10.33
N ALA A 65 11.75 4.22 10.88
CA ALA A 65 11.52 3.07 11.76
C ALA A 65 11.52 1.76 10.95
N LEU A 66 10.89 1.74 9.76
CA LEU A 66 10.89 0.60 8.84
C LEU A 66 12.31 0.18 8.47
N ALA A 67 13.20 1.14 8.20
CA ALA A 67 14.60 0.88 7.87
C ALA A 67 15.40 0.24 9.01
N THR A 68 14.89 0.24 10.24
CA THR A 68 15.55 -0.43 11.39
C THR A 68 15.08 -1.86 11.59
N LEU A 69 14.02 -2.30 10.92
CA LEU A 69 13.49 -3.65 11.02
C LEU A 69 14.05 -4.51 9.88
N ASP A 70 14.38 -5.77 10.17
CA ASP A 70 14.61 -6.76 9.14
C ASP A 70 13.26 -7.33 8.66
N LEU A 71 12.83 -6.87 7.49
CA LEU A 71 11.56 -7.27 6.87
C LEU A 71 11.78 -8.22 5.67
N SER A 72 12.96 -8.84 5.57
CA SER A 72 13.36 -9.67 4.44
C SER A 72 12.46 -10.89 4.24
N GLU A 73 12.01 -11.53 5.32
CA GLU A 73 11.08 -12.67 5.30
C GLU A 73 9.63 -12.27 5.03
N ILE A 74 9.30 -10.98 5.10
CA ILE A 74 7.95 -10.51 4.77
C ILE A 74 7.81 -10.39 3.27
N ASN A 75 6.68 -10.91 2.76
CA ASN A 75 6.33 -10.83 1.34
C ASN A 75 6.45 -9.38 0.82
N PRO A 76 7.21 -9.13 -0.26
CA PRO A 76 7.44 -7.79 -0.80
C PRO A 76 6.16 -6.98 -1.02
N LEU A 77 5.07 -7.64 -1.41
CA LEU A 77 3.79 -7.01 -1.75
C LEU A 77 3.05 -6.39 -0.56
N VAL A 78 3.38 -6.77 0.67
CA VAL A 78 2.77 -6.23 1.90
C VAL A 78 3.81 -5.78 2.91
N ARG A 79 5.08 -5.71 2.51
CA ARG A 79 6.21 -5.44 3.41
C ARG A 79 6.08 -4.09 4.09
N THR A 80 5.63 -3.06 3.37
CA THR A 80 5.46 -1.72 3.91
C THR A 80 4.33 -1.67 4.93
N GLU A 81 3.17 -2.22 4.59
CA GLU A 81 1.99 -2.29 5.46
C GLU A 81 2.30 -3.08 6.73
N LYS A 82 2.93 -4.25 6.59
CA LYS A 82 3.32 -5.08 7.74
C LYS A 82 4.45 -4.49 8.55
N GLY A 83 5.45 -3.90 7.91
CA GLY A 83 6.50 -3.20 8.62
C GLY A 83 5.95 -2.06 9.49
N ARG A 84 4.96 -1.31 8.99
CA ARG A 84 4.33 -0.21 9.76
C ARG A 84 3.63 -0.77 10.99
N GLU A 85 2.85 -1.83 10.82
CA GLU A 85 2.20 -2.54 11.92
C GLU A 85 3.21 -3.00 12.98
N LEU A 86 4.28 -3.66 12.56
CA LEU A 86 5.33 -4.20 13.43
C LEU A 86 6.12 -3.08 14.14
N ALA A 87 6.36 -1.95 13.48
CA ALA A 87 7.00 -0.80 14.09
C ALA A 87 6.18 -0.24 15.27
N TYR A 88 4.86 -0.13 15.13
CA TYR A 88 3.99 0.26 16.25
C TYR A 88 3.93 -0.83 17.33
N THR A 89 3.87 -2.11 16.96
CA THR A 89 3.88 -3.22 17.91
C THR A 89 5.16 -3.22 18.76
N LEU A 90 6.32 -3.06 18.13
CA LEU A 90 7.60 -2.95 18.83
C LEU A 90 7.58 -1.76 19.80
N ARG A 91 7.01 -0.62 19.42
CA ARG A 91 6.94 0.56 20.28
C ARG A 91 6.14 0.25 21.55
N GLU A 92 5.00 -0.38 21.38
CA GLU A 92 4.11 -0.74 22.48
C GLU A 92 4.76 -1.77 23.41
N VAL A 93 5.50 -2.74 22.87
CA VAL A 93 6.27 -3.71 23.67
C VAL A 93 7.37 -3.02 24.48
N LEU A 94 8.13 -2.09 23.88
CA LEU A 94 9.17 -1.35 24.57
C LEU A 94 8.60 -0.50 25.70
N ASP A 95 7.50 0.23 25.44
CA ASP A 95 6.85 1.12 26.40
C ASP A 95 6.26 0.36 27.61
N ARG A 96 5.88 -0.91 27.44
CA ARG A 96 5.36 -1.78 28.52
C ARG A 96 6.44 -2.60 29.24
N THR A 97 7.63 -2.68 28.65
CA THR A 97 8.74 -3.45 29.20
C THR A 97 9.68 -2.55 30.00
N ARG A 98 10.36 -1.62 29.34
CA ARG A 98 11.23 -0.61 29.96
C ARG A 98 11.60 0.46 28.93
N ILE A 99 11.80 1.70 29.37
CA ILE A 99 12.26 2.76 28.46
C ILE A 99 13.69 2.42 27.99
N PRO A 100 13.94 2.25 26.67
CA PRO A 100 15.28 2.01 26.18
C PRO A 100 16.21 3.18 26.52
N ASN A 101 17.42 2.88 27.01
CA ASN A 101 18.46 3.88 27.23
C ASN A 101 19.60 3.64 26.22
N PRO A 102 19.62 4.38 25.09
CA PRO A 102 20.60 4.14 24.03
C PRO A 102 22.05 4.29 24.48
N ARG A 103 22.32 5.08 25.54
CA ARG A 103 23.68 5.24 26.07
C ARG A 103 24.26 3.94 26.64
N ARG A 104 23.41 3.00 27.05
CA ARG A 104 23.81 1.67 27.54
C ARG A 104 23.96 0.63 26.42
N ILE A 105 23.54 0.95 25.20
CA ILE A 105 23.60 0.05 24.05
C ILE A 105 25.01 0.10 23.45
N PRO A 106 25.62 -1.03 23.04
CA PRO A 106 26.93 -1.05 22.39
C PRO A 106 26.98 -0.20 21.11
N ALA A 107 28.10 0.49 20.88
CA ALA A 107 28.39 1.22 19.63
C ALA A 107 29.45 0.50 18.78
N ARG A 108 29.40 -0.84 18.78
CA ARG A 108 30.25 -1.66 17.92
C ARG A 108 29.66 -1.74 16.52
N SER A 109 30.52 -1.79 15.51
CA SER A 109 30.13 -1.83 14.11
C SER A 109 29.79 -3.22 13.60
N SER A 110 30.21 -4.29 14.28
CA SER A 110 29.91 -5.69 13.91
C SER A 110 29.95 -6.65 15.10
N GLY A 111 29.63 -7.92 14.86
CA GLY A 111 29.72 -9.03 15.82
C GLY A 111 28.36 -9.64 16.21
N ALA A 112 28.33 -10.36 17.33
CA ALA A 112 27.13 -11.07 17.81
C ALA A 112 25.88 -10.17 17.97
N PRO A 113 24.64 -10.68 17.96
CA PRO A 113 23.46 -9.83 18.20
C PRO A 113 23.50 -9.08 19.53
N TYR A 114 22.89 -7.89 19.58
CA TYR A 114 22.59 -7.18 20.82
C TYR A 114 21.18 -7.54 21.27
N VAL A 115 21.06 -8.33 22.33
CA VAL A 115 19.77 -8.65 22.95
C VAL A 115 19.36 -7.52 23.89
N TYR A 116 18.20 -6.93 23.62
CA TYR A 116 17.61 -5.90 24.45
C TYR A 116 16.85 -6.52 25.64
N GLU A 117 15.98 -7.50 25.38
CA GLU A 117 15.19 -8.18 26.40
C GLU A 117 14.77 -9.57 25.91
N THR A 118 14.61 -10.51 26.83
CA THR A 118 14.13 -11.87 26.58
C THR A 118 12.78 -12.08 27.24
N TYR A 119 11.88 -12.73 26.53
CA TYR A 119 10.50 -13.03 26.90
C TYR A 119 10.27 -14.56 26.78
N ASP A 120 9.14 -15.06 27.27
CA ASP A 120 8.81 -16.49 27.12
C ASP A 120 8.56 -16.84 25.64
N ALA A 121 8.05 -15.88 24.87
CA ALA A 121 7.74 -16.04 23.44
C ALA A 121 8.91 -15.80 22.48
N GLY A 122 10.04 -15.26 22.95
CA GLY A 122 11.19 -14.91 22.10
C GLY A 122 12.02 -13.76 22.67
N GLU A 123 12.87 -13.15 21.85
CA GLU A 123 13.72 -12.04 22.27
C GLU A 123 13.60 -10.85 21.32
N ILE A 124 13.85 -9.65 21.85
CA ILE A 124 14.08 -8.45 21.04
C ILE A 124 15.58 -8.29 20.90
N ALA A 125 16.11 -8.53 19.71
CA ALA A 125 17.52 -8.45 19.40
C ALA A 125 17.76 -7.59 18.16
N ILE A 126 18.89 -6.88 18.16
CA ILE A 126 19.41 -6.19 16.98
C ILE A 126 20.59 -7.01 16.46
N ALA A 127 20.50 -7.52 15.24
CA ALA A 127 21.51 -8.34 14.60
C ALA A 127 22.24 -7.55 13.50
N PHE A 128 23.47 -7.95 13.20
CA PHE A 128 24.30 -7.35 12.16
C PHE A 128 24.18 -8.15 10.86
N SER A 129 23.92 -7.46 9.77
CA SER A 129 24.04 -7.95 8.39
C SER A 129 25.17 -7.20 7.68
N GLU A 130 25.97 -7.91 6.89
CA GLU A 130 27.11 -7.33 6.16
C GLU A 130 26.66 -6.29 5.11
N ASP A 131 25.49 -6.51 4.49
CA ASP A 131 24.97 -5.65 3.43
C ASP A 131 24.08 -4.52 3.97
N GLU A 132 23.33 -4.78 5.05
CA GLU A 132 22.27 -3.86 5.52
C GLU A 132 22.58 -3.19 6.87
N GLY A 133 23.67 -3.56 7.53
CA GLY A 133 24.03 -3.08 8.87
C GLY A 133 23.21 -3.69 10.00
N TRP A 134 23.05 -2.95 11.09
CA TRP A 134 22.33 -3.40 12.28
C TRP A 134 20.83 -3.15 12.18
N ARG A 135 20.03 -4.21 12.31
CA ARG A 135 18.55 -4.14 12.30
C ARG A 135 17.96 -5.03 13.39
N PHE A 136 16.74 -4.73 13.83
CA PHE A 136 15.97 -5.67 14.63
C PHE A 136 15.81 -6.96 13.84
N SER A 137 16.25 -8.07 14.44
CA SER A 137 16.40 -9.34 13.73
C SER A 137 15.07 -9.86 13.19
N THR A 138 15.16 -10.71 12.18
CA THR A 138 14.02 -11.46 11.65
C THR A 138 13.27 -12.23 12.74
N ASP A 139 14.01 -12.86 13.66
CA ASP A 139 13.44 -13.54 14.84
C ASP A 139 12.66 -12.57 15.74
N THR A 140 13.17 -11.35 15.95
CA THR A 140 12.47 -10.30 16.69
C THR A 140 11.17 -9.94 15.98
N VAL A 141 11.24 -9.69 14.68
CA VAL A 141 10.09 -9.29 13.86
C VAL A 141 9.00 -10.37 13.86
N ALA A 142 9.38 -11.64 13.76
CA ALA A 142 8.46 -12.77 13.81
C ALA A 142 7.84 -12.97 15.21
N ALA A 143 8.62 -12.76 16.28
CA ALA A 143 8.18 -12.96 17.66
C ALA A 143 7.32 -11.81 18.21
N LEU A 144 7.44 -10.59 17.64
CA LEU A 144 6.77 -9.38 18.12
C LEU A 144 5.27 -9.53 18.42
N PRO A 145 4.44 -10.14 17.54
CA PRO A 145 3.01 -10.29 17.83
C PRO A 145 2.71 -11.11 19.08
N VAL A 146 3.52 -12.14 19.36
CA VAL A 146 3.34 -13.04 20.52
C VAL A 146 3.95 -12.42 21.77
N ILE A 147 5.12 -11.77 21.65
CA ILE A 147 5.72 -10.99 22.76
C ILE A 147 4.75 -9.90 23.21
N PHE A 148 4.10 -9.22 22.26
CA PHE A 148 3.09 -8.22 22.58
C PHE A 148 1.93 -8.79 23.40
N GLU A 149 1.46 -10.02 23.08
CA GLU A 149 0.42 -10.70 23.88
C GLU A 149 0.86 -10.95 25.33
N GLU A 150 2.13 -11.32 25.55
CA GLU A 150 2.67 -11.55 26.89
C GLU A 150 2.71 -10.27 27.75
N VAL A 151 2.96 -9.11 27.12
CA VAL A 151 3.07 -7.83 27.82
C VAL A 151 1.80 -6.98 27.76
N ALA A 152 0.75 -7.42 27.04
CA ALA A 152 -0.46 -6.64 26.76
C ALA A 152 -1.26 -6.24 28.01
N ASP A 153 -1.13 -6.97 29.12
CA ASP A 153 -1.82 -6.67 30.38
C ASP A 153 -0.96 -5.82 31.34
N ARG A 154 0.31 -5.54 30.98
CA ARG A 154 1.21 -4.70 31.78
C ARG A 154 0.94 -3.22 31.53
N ASP A 155 0.95 -2.42 32.58
CA ASP A 155 0.92 -0.96 32.48
C ASP A 155 2.17 -0.43 31.77
N LYS A 156 2.03 0.67 31.02
CA LYS A 156 3.17 1.37 30.43
C LYS A 156 4.10 1.89 31.53
N VAL A 157 5.40 1.82 31.29
CA VAL A 157 6.42 2.31 32.21
C VAL A 157 6.28 3.83 32.39
N LYS A 158 6.42 4.32 33.62
CA LYS A 158 6.34 5.77 33.92
C LYS A 158 7.36 6.56 33.10
N GLY A 159 6.88 7.52 32.30
CA GLY A 159 7.71 8.30 31.38
C GLY A 159 7.78 7.73 29.96
N ALA A 160 7.12 6.60 29.69
CA ALA A 160 6.77 6.21 28.33
C ALA A 160 5.78 7.24 27.76
N ASP A 161 5.82 7.43 26.46
CA ASP A 161 5.01 8.43 25.78
C ASP A 161 3.52 8.05 25.84
N GLU A 162 2.73 8.80 26.62
CA GLU A 162 1.29 8.63 26.75
C GLU A 162 0.56 8.81 25.41
N ASN A 163 1.15 9.57 24.46
CA ASN A 163 0.59 9.82 23.14
C ASN A 163 0.99 8.77 22.10
N SER A 164 1.68 7.69 22.48
CA SER A 164 2.04 6.64 21.53
C SER A 164 0.80 6.10 20.83
N TYR A 165 0.73 6.36 19.52
CA TYR A 165 -0.38 5.97 18.66
C TYR A 165 -0.53 4.45 18.72
N MET A 166 -1.56 3.97 19.41
CA MET A 166 -1.94 2.57 19.38
C MET A 166 -2.79 2.31 18.13
N PRO A 167 -2.33 1.48 17.17
CA PRO A 167 -3.12 1.05 16.03
C PRO A 167 -4.54 0.59 16.40
N LEU A 168 -5.49 0.81 15.49
CA LEU A 168 -6.90 0.54 15.75
C LEU A 168 -7.18 -0.94 16.08
N TYR A 169 -6.49 -1.87 15.42
CA TYR A 169 -6.61 -3.29 15.70
C TYR A 169 -6.20 -3.64 17.14
N LEU A 170 -5.17 -2.99 17.70
CA LEU A 170 -4.74 -3.20 19.08
C LEU A 170 -5.78 -2.69 20.09
N ARG A 171 -6.39 -1.54 19.82
CA ARG A 171 -7.47 -0.98 20.65
C ARG A 171 -8.70 -1.88 20.68
N ILE A 172 -9.14 -2.34 19.50
CA ILE A 172 -10.27 -3.27 19.41
C ILE A 172 -9.92 -4.58 20.12
N ARG A 173 -8.72 -5.13 19.87
CA ARG A 173 -8.28 -6.39 20.47
C ARG A 173 -8.19 -6.30 22.00
N SER A 174 -7.74 -5.17 22.57
CA SER A 174 -7.64 -5.02 24.02
C SER A 174 -9.00 -5.04 24.73
N GLU A 175 -10.05 -4.50 24.12
CA GLU A 175 -11.40 -4.43 24.72
C GLU A 175 -12.23 -5.72 24.54
N LEU A 176 -11.81 -6.62 23.63
CA LEU A 176 -12.58 -7.81 23.32
C LEU A 176 -12.46 -8.91 24.40
N PRO A 177 -13.58 -9.53 24.83
CA PRO A 177 -13.57 -10.69 25.71
C PRO A 177 -12.75 -11.86 25.12
N GLY A 178 -12.11 -12.67 25.96
CA GLY A 178 -11.22 -13.76 25.53
C GLY A 178 -11.83 -14.77 24.56
N VAL A 179 -13.16 -14.96 24.58
CA VAL A 179 -13.89 -15.82 23.64
C VAL A 179 -13.73 -15.37 22.18
N TRP A 180 -13.56 -14.07 21.94
CA TRP A 180 -13.37 -13.52 20.59
C TRP A 180 -11.92 -13.61 20.10
N LYS A 181 -10.98 -13.71 21.03
CA LYS A 181 -9.52 -13.84 20.78
C LYS A 181 -9.10 -15.27 20.44
N SER A 182 -9.98 -16.26 20.64
CA SER A 182 -9.67 -17.64 20.28
C SER A 182 -9.41 -17.77 18.78
N ARG A 183 -8.27 -18.35 18.41
CA ARG A 183 -7.97 -18.73 17.03
C ARG A 183 -8.59 -20.10 16.72
N ASP A 184 -9.54 -20.13 15.78
CA ASP A 184 -10.18 -21.39 15.37
C ASP A 184 -9.43 -22.07 14.20
N LEU A 185 -8.83 -21.27 13.30
CA LEU A 185 -8.13 -21.77 12.10
C LEU A 185 -6.81 -21.01 11.91
N VAL A 186 -6.89 -19.85 11.26
CA VAL A 186 -5.75 -18.95 10.95
C VAL A 186 -5.97 -17.55 11.55
N LEU A 187 -7.23 -17.15 11.68
CA LEU A 187 -7.65 -15.84 12.19
C LEU A 187 -8.42 -15.96 13.51
N GLU A 188 -8.42 -14.88 14.26
CA GLU A 188 -9.32 -14.72 15.41
C GLU A 188 -10.78 -14.55 14.94
N ARG A 189 -11.75 -14.92 15.77
CA ARG A 189 -13.18 -14.87 15.40
C ARG A 189 -13.65 -13.47 15.02
N TRP A 190 -13.15 -12.45 15.72
CA TRP A 190 -13.50 -11.06 15.44
C TRP A 190 -12.90 -10.56 14.11
N GLN A 191 -11.75 -11.08 13.68
CA GLN A 191 -11.14 -10.73 12.40
C GLN A 191 -11.99 -11.21 11.23
N TRP A 192 -12.57 -12.42 11.32
CA TRP A 192 -13.54 -12.91 10.32
C TRP A 192 -14.77 -12.02 10.23
N LEU A 193 -15.33 -11.60 11.37
CA LEU A 193 -16.47 -10.67 11.40
C LEU A 193 -16.07 -9.32 10.80
N GLY A 194 -14.87 -8.83 11.12
CA GLY A 194 -14.32 -7.60 10.56
C GLY A 194 -14.21 -7.65 9.03
N ILE A 195 -13.65 -8.73 8.47
CA ILE A 195 -13.58 -8.94 7.02
C ILE A 195 -14.98 -8.91 6.40
N LEU A 196 -15.94 -9.63 6.99
CA LEU A 196 -17.32 -9.64 6.51
C LEU A 196 -17.94 -8.24 6.48
N VAL A 197 -17.75 -7.46 7.55
CA VAL A 197 -18.23 -6.08 7.64
C VAL A 197 -17.56 -5.19 6.59
N ILE A 198 -16.24 -5.27 6.42
CA ILE A 198 -15.50 -4.48 5.41
C ILE A 198 -15.97 -4.83 3.99
N VAL A 199 -16.16 -6.12 3.70
CA VAL A 199 -16.69 -6.57 2.41
C VAL A 199 -18.07 -5.97 2.17
N ALA A 200 -18.98 -6.08 3.15
CA ALA A 200 -20.33 -5.53 3.06
C ALA A 200 -20.33 -4.01 2.86
N VAL A 201 -19.52 -3.27 3.63
CA VAL A 201 -19.39 -1.81 3.53
C VAL A 201 -18.87 -1.41 2.14
N GLY A 202 -17.84 -2.09 1.63
CA GLY A 202 -17.31 -1.81 0.29
C GLY A 202 -18.35 -2.02 -0.81
N VAL A 203 -19.14 -3.10 -0.76
CA VAL A 203 -20.23 -3.36 -1.73
C VAL A 203 -21.34 -2.31 -1.62
N VAL A 204 -21.70 -1.89 -0.41
CA VAL A 204 -22.69 -0.82 -0.21
C VAL A 204 -22.18 0.50 -0.79
N LEU A 205 -20.92 0.86 -0.53
CA LEU A 205 -20.31 2.07 -1.05
C LEU A 205 -20.15 2.05 -2.58
N ASP A 206 -19.79 0.91 -3.19
CA ASP A 206 -19.82 0.74 -4.65
C ASP A 206 -21.20 1.09 -5.22
N LYS A 207 -22.25 0.50 -4.67
CA LYS A 207 -23.62 0.75 -5.13
C LYS A 207 -24.04 2.20 -4.94
N LEU A 208 -23.73 2.81 -3.79
CA LEU A 208 -24.07 4.20 -3.50
C LEU A 208 -23.33 5.17 -4.42
N VAL A 209 -22.03 4.97 -4.61
CA VAL A 209 -21.20 5.81 -5.49
C VAL A 209 -21.63 5.65 -6.94
N SER A 210 -21.81 4.41 -7.41
CA SER A 210 -22.32 4.12 -8.76
C SER A 210 -23.70 4.75 -8.98
N MET A 211 -24.61 4.65 -8.00
CA MET A 211 -25.94 5.27 -8.09
C MET A 211 -25.85 6.79 -8.15
N PHE A 212 -25.05 7.41 -7.28
CA PHE A 212 -24.88 8.86 -7.24
C PHE A 212 -24.26 9.40 -8.53
N LEU A 213 -23.17 8.77 -9.00
CA LEU A 213 -22.49 9.13 -10.25
C LEU A 213 -23.44 8.97 -11.44
N SER A 214 -24.15 7.84 -11.56
CA SER A 214 -25.06 7.61 -12.68
C SER A 214 -26.26 8.58 -12.64
N GLY A 215 -26.74 8.92 -11.44
CA GLY A 215 -27.74 9.95 -11.23
C GLY A 215 -27.25 11.34 -11.65
N ALA A 216 -26.05 11.74 -11.23
CA ALA A 216 -25.44 13.02 -11.57
C ALA A 216 -25.22 13.17 -13.08
N VAL A 217 -24.71 12.13 -13.75
CA VAL A 217 -24.56 12.09 -15.21
C VAL A 217 -25.92 12.14 -15.90
N GLY A 218 -26.95 11.47 -15.36
CA GLY A 218 -28.31 11.54 -15.88
C GLY A 218 -28.94 12.93 -15.79
N ILE A 219 -28.68 13.66 -14.70
CA ILE A 219 -29.16 15.05 -14.52
C ILE A 219 -28.41 15.98 -15.48
N TRP A 220 -27.10 15.84 -15.59
CA TRP A 220 -26.26 16.66 -16.47
C TRP A 220 -26.59 16.44 -17.95
N SER A 221 -26.77 15.19 -18.38
CA SER A 221 -27.14 14.86 -19.76
C SER A 221 -28.53 15.37 -20.15
N ARG A 222 -29.50 15.37 -19.23
CA ARG A 222 -30.83 15.96 -19.48
C ARG A 222 -30.79 17.48 -19.61
N ARG A 223 -29.83 18.15 -18.94
CA ARG A 223 -29.73 19.61 -18.93
C ARG A 223 -28.83 20.17 -20.04
N PHE A 224 -27.85 19.40 -20.52
CA PHE A 224 -26.83 19.86 -21.47
C PHE A 224 -26.52 18.89 -22.63
N GLY A 225 -27.08 17.68 -22.64
CA GLY A 225 -26.71 16.63 -23.60
C GLY A 225 -27.45 16.73 -24.95
N THR A 226 -26.69 16.85 -26.04
CA THR A 226 -27.15 16.52 -27.39
C THR A 226 -27.18 15.00 -27.58
N GLY A 227 -27.96 14.50 -28.56
CA GLY A 227 -28.37 13.09 -28.70
C GLY A 227 -27.27 12.02 -28.62
N ALA A 228 -26.00 12.36 -28.93
CA ALA A 228 -24.86 11.44 -28.85
C ALA A 228 -24.52 10.96 -27.42
N PHE A 229 -24.83 11.74 -26.37
CA PHE A 229 -24.60 11.31 -24.98
C PHE A 229 -25.69 10.38 -24.44
N ARG A 230 -26.81 10.25 -25.15
CA ARG A 230 -27.96 9.44 -24.72
C ARG A 230 -27.78 7.95 -25.04
N GLU A 231 -26.85 7.62 -25.93
CA GLU A 231 -26.45 6.24 -26.26
C GLU A 231 -25.38 5.68 -25.30
N LEU A 232 -24.77 6.52 -24.46
CA LEU A 232 -23.82 6.05 -23.45
C LEU A 232 -24.59 5.30 -22.34
N ASP A 233 -24.31 4.02 -22.21
CA ASP A 233 -24.91 3.15 -21.19
C ASP A 233 -24.61 3.70 -19.77
N HIS A 234 -25.61 3.63 -18.87
CA HIS A 234 -25.49 4.02 -17.47
C HIS A 234 -24.41 3.23 -16.71
N SER A 235 -23.92 2.13 -17.30
CA SER A 235 -22.81 1.31 -16.79
C SER A 235 -21.42 1.95 -16.94
N ILE A 236 -21.30 3.14 -17.57
CA ILE A 236 -20.00 3.79 -17.82
C ILE A 236 -19.26 4.18 -16.53
N LEU A 237 -19.99 4.30 -15.40
CA LEU A 237 -19.45 4.72 -14.12
C LEU A 237 -19.21 3.57 -13.13
N ARG A 238 -19.60 2.34 -13.47
CA ARG A 238 -19.33 1.15 -12.64
C ARG A 238 -17.85 0.95 -12.26
N PRO A 239 -16.87 1.24 -13.13
CA PRO A 239 -15.45 1.12 -12.75
C PRO A 239 -15.08 2.04 -11.58
N PHE A 240 -15.76 3.18 -11.40
CA PHE A 240 -15.47 4.06 -10.26
C PHE A 240 -15.99 3.49 -8.95
N GLY A 241 -17.16 2.86 -8.97
CA GLY A 241 -17.70 2.18 -7.78
C GLY A 241 -16.83 1.01 -7.34
N LEU A 242 -16.36 0.18 -8.28
CA LEU A 242 -15.41 -0.91 -7.99
C LEU A 242 -14.08 -0.39 -7.45
N MET A 243 -13.59 0.77 -7.93
CA MET A 243 -12.37 1.38 -7.41
C MET A 243 -12.54 1.89 -5.98
N VAL A 244 -13.70 2.47 -5.65
CA VAL A 244 -14.04 2.83 -4.27
C VAL A 244 -14.11 1.59 -3.38
N MET A 245 -14.75 0.51 -3.85
CA MET A 245 -14.82 -0.74 -3.12
C MET A 245 -13.43 -1.32 -2.82
N ALA A 246 -12.54 -1.34 -3.82
CA ALA A 246 -11.16 -1.80 -3.63
C ALA A 246 -10.41 -0.93 -2.61
N LEU A 247 -10.57 0.40 -2.66
CA LEU A 247 -9.95 1.31 -1.69
C LEU A 247 -10.46 1.07 -0.26
N VAL A 248 -11.76 0.87 -0.10
CA VAL A 248 -12.38 0.56 1.19
C VAL A 248 -11.87 -0.77 1.74
N TRP A 249 -11.74 -1.78 0.88
CA TRP A 249 -11.19 -3.08 1.29
C TRP A 249 -9.72 -3.00 1.64
N TRP A 250 -8.90 -2.30 0.85
CA TRP A 250 -7.49 -2.07 1.16
C TRP A 250 -7.32 -1.38 2.52
N ALA A 251 -8.05 -0.28 2.75
CA ALA A 251 -7.98 0.46 4.01
C ALA A 251 -8.49 -0.37 5.19
N GLY A 252 -9.62 -1.08 5.02
CA GLY A 252 -10.22 -1.88 6.08
C GLY A 252 -9.37 -3.09 6.48
N LEU A 253 -8.77 -3.79 5.53
CA LEU A 253 -7.94 -4.97 5.79
C LEU A 253 -6.67 -4.61 6.57
N ASN A 254 -6.04 -3.48 6.26
CA ASN A 254 -4.92 -2.93 7.01
C ASN A 254 -5.27 -2.57 8.46
N LEU A 255 -6.56 -2.41 8.75
CA LEU A 255 -7.07 -2.02 10.06
C LEU A 255 -7.36 -3.21 10.99
N LEU A 256 -7.27 -4.45 10.49
CA LEU A 256 -7.63 -5.67 11.21
C LEU A 256 -6.44 -6.40 11.87
N GLY A 257 -5.20 -6.01 11.57
CA GLY A 257 -4.00 -6.71 12.08
C GLY A 257 -3.97 -8.19 11.70
N LEU A 258 -4.35 -8.52 10.46
CA LEU A 258 -4.41 -9.91 9.97
C LEU A 258 -3.01 -10.51 9.89
N PRO A 259 -2.81 -11.82 10.13
CA PRO A 259 -1.54 -12.49 9.87
C PRO A 259 -0.99 -12.19 8.48
N ASP A 260 0.33 -12.05 8.38
CA ASP A 260 1.09 -11.72 7.17
C ASP A 260 0.64 -12.49 5.92
N GLY A 261 0.55 -13.83 6.00
CA GLY A 261 0.13 -14.65 4.86
C GLY A 261 -1.32 -14.39 4.43
N THR A 262 -2.22 -14.13 5.37
CA THR A 262 -3.63 -13.85 5.06
C THR A 262 -3.81 -12.44 4.51
N LEU A 263 -3.12 -11.45 5.09
CA LEU A 263 -3.13 -10.07 4.61
C LEU A 263 -2.59 -10.01 3.18
N ALA A 264 -1.49 -10.72 2.88
CA ALA A 264 -0.92 -10.80 1.54
C ALA A 264 -1.93 -11.29 0.51
N ILE A 265 -2.57 -12.45 0.75
CA ILE A 265 -3.55 -13.02 -0.20
C ILE A 265 -4.72 -12.06 -0.43
N LEU A 266 -5.23 -11.43 0.62
CA LEU A 266 -6.37 -10.51 0.53
C LEU A 266 -5.99 -9.21 -0.19
N LEU A 267 -4.84 -8.59 0.14
CA LEU A 267 -4.39 -7.36 -0.50
C LEU A 267 -4.01 -7.58 -1.97
N ILE A 268 -3.43 -8.72 -2.33
CA ILE A 268 -3.22 -9.11 -3.74
C ILE A 268 -4.55 -9.16 -4.48
N SER A 269 -5.57 -9.78 -3.88
CA SER A 269 -6.91 -9.86 -4.47
C SER A 269 -7.53 -8.47 -4.67
N VAL A 270 -7.37 -7.58 -3.69
CA VAL A 270 -7.82 -6.18 -3.77
C VAL A 270 -7.06 -5.40 -4.83
N LYS A 271 -5.73 -5.56 -4.92
CA LYS A 271 -4.88 -4.90 -5.92
C LYS A 271 -5.25 -5.34 -7.32
N PHE A 272 -5.46 -6.64 -7.54
CA PHE A 272 -5.93 -7.19 -8.81
C PHE A 272 -7.29 -6.59 -9.22
N LEU A 273 -8.24 -6.54 -8.28
CA LEU A 273 -9.53 -5.92 -8.51
C LEU A 273 -9.41 -4.43 -8.88
N ALA A 274 -8.58 -3.68 -8.14
CA ALA A 274 -8.31 -2.27 -8.42
C ALA A 274 -7.72 -2.08 -9.81
N CYS A 275 -6.77 -2.92 -10.21
CA CYS A 275 -6.15 -2.84 -11.54
C CYS A 275 -7.13 -3.15 -12.66
N LEU A 276 -7.94 -4.20 -12.51
CA LEU A 276 -8.99 -4.53 -13.47
C LEU A 276 -10.02 -3.40 -13.59
N SER A 277 -10.36 -2.77 -12.46
CA SER A 277 -11.24 -1.62 -12.42
C SER A 277 -10.64 -0.39 -13.12
N ALA A 278 -9.34 -0.14 -12.94
CA ALA A 278 -8.63 0.96 -13.59
C ALA A 278 -8.59 0.77 -15.12
N VAL A 279 -8.26 -0.43 -15.60
CA VAL A 279 -8.27 -0.75 -17.04
C VAL A 279 -9.68 -0.62 -17.60
N TRP A 280 -10.68 -1.13 -16.89
CA TRP A 280 -12.08 -0.97 -17.30
C TRP A 280 -12.50 0.51 -17.36
N GLY A 281 -12.08 1.30 -16.36
CA GLY A 281 -12.28 2.75 -16.33
C GLY A 281 -11.63 3.47 -17.51
N ALA A 282 -10.40 3.10 -17.88
CA ALA A 282 -9.71 3.64 -19.05
C ALA A 282 -10.45 3.32 -20.35
N TYR A 283 -10.93 2.08 -20.51
CA TYR A 283 -11.79 1.70 -21.64
C TYR A 283 -13.04 2.57 -21.73
N ARG A 284 -13.68 2.85 -20.59
CA ARG A 284 -14.85 3.73 -20.52
C ARG A 284 -14.49 5.17 -20.86
N LEU A 285 -13.33 5.67 -20.45
CA LEU A 285 -12.87 7.00 -20.84
C LEU A 285 -12.71 7.12 -22.36
N VAL A 286 -12.17 6.08 -23.01
CA VAL A 286 -12.09 6.02 -24.48
C VAL A 286 -13.48 6.03 -25.12
N ASP A 287 -14.46 5.30 -24.57
CA ASP A 287 -15.85 5.32 -25.04
C ASP A 287 -16.46 6.73 -24.96
N VAL A 288 -16.28 7.42 -23.81
CA VAL A 288 -16.75 8.80 -23.62
C VAL A 288 -16.09 9.75 -24.61
N LEU A 289 -14.77 9.67 -24.78
CA LEU A 289 -14.03 10.50 -25.72
C LEU A 289 -14.51 10.27 -27.15
N GLY A 290 -14.77 9.01 -27.52
CA GLY A 290 -15.32 8.65 -28.83
C GLY A 290 -16.70 9.26 -29.08
N ALA A 291 -17.59 9.22 -28.09
CA ALA A 291 -18.90 9.85 -28.19
C ALA A 291 -18.80 11.37 -28.30
N PHE A 292 -17.91 12.00 -27.51
CA PHE A 292 -17.67 13.44 -27.57
C PHE A 292 -17.15 13.88 -28.95
N LEU A 293 -16.15 13.18 -29.48
CA LEU A 293 -15.57 13.48 -30.79
C LEU A 293 -16.59 13.29 -31.92
N ARG A 294 -17.41 12.23 -31.85
CA ARG A 294 -18.46 11.97 -32.86
C ARG A 294 -19.53 13.04 -32.87
N ASN A 295 -19.94 13.52 -31.70
CA ASN A 295 -20.89 14.62 -31.56
C ASN A 295 -20.34 15.96 -32.07
N ARG A 296 -19.03 16.18 -31.96
CA ARG A 296 -18.37 17.35 -32.52
C ARG A 296 -18.21 17.23 -34.04
N ALA A 297 -17.84 16.05 -34.53
CA ALA A 297 -17.69 15.76 -35.95
C ALA A 297 -19.03 15.91 -36.68
N SER A 298 -20.15 15.43 -36.13
CA SER A 298 -21.47 15.56 -36.77
C SER A 298 -21.96 17.01 -36.94
N ALA A 299 -21.39 17.96 -36.20
CA ALA A 299 -21.67 19.39 -36.36
C ALA A 299 -20.90 20.04 -37.53
N THR A 300 -19.82 19.40 -38.00
CA THR A 300 -18.98 19.81 -39.13
C THR A 300 -19.23 18.81 -40.26
N GLY A 301 -19.94 19.16 -41.34
CA GLY A 301 -20.35 18.24 -42.42
C GLY A 301 -19.21 17.60 -43.27
N ASN A 302 -18.05 17.34 -42.68
CA ASN A 302 -16.84 16.81 -43.28
C ASN A 302 -16.76 15.27 -43.14
N LYS A 303 -16.78 14.56 -44.26
CA LYS A 303 -16.74 13.09 -44.31
C LYS A 303 -15.43 12.48 -43.79
N LEU A 304 -14.34 13.26 -43.72
CA LEU A 304 -13.06 12.77 -43.19
C LEU A 304 -13.14 12.54 -41.67
N ASP A 305 -13.84 13.40 -40.95
CA ASP A 305 -13.93 13.32 -39.49
C ASP A 305 -14.76 12.10 -39.05
N ASP A 306 -15.78 11.75 -39.83
CA ASP A 306 -16.62 10.56 -39.62
C ASP A 306 -15.82 9.24 -39.71
N ALA A 307 -14.75 9.20 -40.49
CA ALA A 307 -13.87 8.03 -40.63
C ALA A 307 -12.73 8.04 -39.60
N LEU A 308 -12.20 9.21 -39.22
CA LEU A 308 -11.09 9.34 -38.28
C LEU A 308 -11.50 8.99 -36.85
N VAL A 309 -12.70 9.39 -36.40
CA VAL A 309 -13.14 9.14 -35.01
C VAL A 309 -13.23 7.64 -34.67
N PRO A 310 -13.85 6.77 -35.50
CA PRO A 310 -13.82 5.33 -35.28
C PRO A 310 -12.42 4.72 -35.30
N LEU A 311 -11.53 5.23 -36.16
CA LEU A 311 -10.15 4.74 -36.24
C LEU A 311 -9.39 5.07 -34.96
N LEU A 312 -9.42 6.34 -34.54
CA LEU A 312 -8.74 6.81 -33.33
C LEU A 312 -9.21 6.05 -32.09
N THR A 313 -10.52 5.89 -31.91
CA THR A 313 -11.08 5.18 -30.75
C THR A 313 -10.69 3.70 -30.72
N ARG A 314 -10.62 3.03 -31.88
CA ARG A 314 -10.12 1.64 -31.95
C ARG A 314 -8.64 1.56 -31.58
N THR A 315 -7.81 2.45 -32.13
CA THR A 315 -6.36 2.50 -31.81
C THR A 315 -6.14 2.76 -30.32
N LEU A 316 -6.89 3.69 -29.73
CA LEU A 316 -6.79 4.00 -28.30
C LEU A 316 -7.21 2.80 -27.43
N LYS A 317 -8.22 2.02 -27.83
CA LYS A 317 -8.58 0.78 -27.12
C LYS A 317 -7.50 -0.30 -27.21
N ILE A 318 -6.84 -0.45 -28.35
CA ILE A 318 -5.70 -1.36 -28.48
C ILE A 318 -4.59 -0.93 -27.50
N PHE A 319 -4.25 0.36 -27.49
CA PHE A 319 -3.26 0.91 -26.58
C PHE A 319 -3.63 0.69 -25.11
N VAL A 320 -4.88 0.95 -24.72
CA VAL A 320 -5.39 0.67 -23.35
C VAL A 320 -5.31 -0.81 -23.01
N THR A 321 -5.53 -1.72 -23.96
CA THR A 321 -5.34 -3.17 -23.73
C THR A 321 -3.90 -3.49 -23.41
N VAL A 322 -2.97 -3.04 -24.26
CA VAL A 322 -1.55 -3.36 -24.14
C VAL A 322 -1.00 -2.78 -22.84
N LEU A 323 -1.23 -1.49 -22.59
CA LEU A 323 -0.85 -0.86 -21.33
C LEU A 323 -1.56 -1.48 -20.14
N GLY A 324 -2.82 -1.87 -20.27
CA GLY A 324 -3.58 -2.49 -19.19
C GLY A 324 -3.01 -3.84 -18.76
N VAL A 325 -2.58 -4.67 -19.71
CA VAL A 325 -1.92 -5.95 -19.41
C VAL A 325 -0.57 -5.71 -18.73
N ILE A 326 0.24 -4.79 -19.24
CA ILE A 326 1.54 -4.42 -18.64
C ILE A 326 1.32 -3.88 -17.22
N PHE A 327 0.37 -2.96 -17.05
CA PHE A 327 0.03 -2.36 -15.76
C PHE A 327 -0.42 -3.41 -14.73
N ILE A 328 -1.25 -4.37 -15.12
CA ILE A 328 -1.67 -5.46 -14.22
C ILE A 328 -0.48 -6.35 -13.86
N ALA A 329 0.37 -6.71 -14.82
CA ALA A 329 1.54 -7.54 -14.59
C ALA A 329 2.53 -6.87 -13.62
N ASP A 330 2.88 -5.61 -13.88
CA ASP A 330 3.77 -4.79 -13.04
C ASP A 330 3.23 -4.68 -11.59
N ASN A 331 1.93 -4.43 -11.45
CA ASN A 331 1.28 -4.37 -10.15
C ASN A 331 1.23 -5.71 -9.41
N LEU A 332 1.40 -6.84 -10.09
CA LEU A 332 1.48 -8.16 -9.47
C LEU A 332 2.93 -8.64 -9.27
N ASP A 333 3.91 -7.73 -9.36
CA ASP A 333 5.34 -8.01 -9.21
C ASP A 333 5.87 -8.99 -10.28
N VAL A 334 5.25 -8.97 -11.47
CA VAL A 334 5.73 -9.70 -12.64
C VAL A 334 6.68 -8.79 -13.41
N ASP A 335 7.87 -9.30 -13.77
CA ASP A 335 8.86 -8.53 -14.54
C ASP A 335 8.34 -8.16 -15.94
N VAL A 336 7.88 -6.92 -16.06
CA VAL A 336 7.38 -6.33 -17.30
C VAL A 336 8.47 -5.86 -18.25
N THR A 337 9.73 -5.80 -17.81
CA THR A 337 10.87 -5.36 -18.65
C THR A 337 11.01 -6.29 -19.84
N SER A 338 10.89 -7.60 -19.60
CA SER A 338 10.91 -8.64 -20.64
C SER A 338 9.73 -8.49 -21.63
N LEU A 339 8.53 -8.17 -21.13
CA LEU A 339 7.33 -7.96 -21.95
C LEU A 339 7.43 -6.71 -22.82
N LEU A 340 7.94 -5.60 -22.26
CA LEU A 340 8.18 -4.34 -22.96
C LEU A 340 9.27 -4.50 -24.03
N ALA A 341 10.36 -5.21 -23.72
CA ALA A 341 11.43 -5.50 -24.67
C ALA A 341 10.92 -6.32 -25.88
N GLY A 342 10.06 -7.31 -25.65
CA GLY A 342 9.43 -8.09 -26.73
C GLY A 342 8.47 -7.26 -27.60
N LEU A 343 7.71 -6.34 -26.99
CA LEU A 343 6.79 -5.46 -27.71
C LEU A 343 7.53 -4.42 -28.58
N GLY A 344 8.67 -3.91 -28.10
CA GLY A 344 9.49 -2.94 -28.82
C GLY A 344 10.12 -3.48 -30.11
N ILE A 345 10.25 -4.81 -30.25
CA ILE A 345 10.77 -5.47 -31.46
C ILE A 345 9.66 -5.74 -32.49
N GLY A 346 8.40 -5.86 -32.05
CA GLY A 346 7.24 -6.17 -32.91
C GLY A 346 6.41 -4.96 -33.36
N GLY A 347 6.71 -3.76 -32.86
CA GLY A 347 5.97 -2.51 -33.10
C GLY A 347 6.42 -1.73 -34.34
#